data_AF-A0A3E1KB16-F1
#
_entry.id   AF-A0A3E1KB16-F1
#
_cell.length_a   1.000
_cell.length_b   1.000
_cell.length_c   1.000
_cell.angle_alpha   90.00
_cell.angle_beta   90.00
_cell.angle_gamma   90.00
#
_symmetry.space_group_name_H-M   'P 1'
#
loop_
_entity.id
_entity.type
_entity.pdbx_description
1 polymer ?
#
loop_
_entity_poly.entity_id
_entity_poly.type
_entity_poly.pdbx_seq_one_letter_code
_entity_poly.pdbx_strand_id
1 'polypeptide(L)'
;MSSQRYTPEFKDEAVRQVVDRGYSVAEVSERLGVSPHSLYKWVKAVKPDKPEQQASELTAAKSEVLKLRAQLRRKKRSATS
;
A
#
# COMPACT_ATOMS: atom_id res chain seq x y z
N MET A 1 0.31 13.98 10.10
CA MET A 1 -0.42 12.89 9.40
C MET A 1 -0.94 11.93 10.44
N SER A 2 -2.25 11.70 10.49
CA SER A 2 -2.85 10.69 11.37
C SER A 2 -2.34 9.33 10.94
N SER A 3 -1.54 8.68 11.80
CA SER A 3 -1.15 7.29 11.57
C SER A 3 -2.39 6.44 11.82
N GLN A 4 -3.11 6.06 10.76
CA GLN A 4 -4.17 5.05 10.85
C GLN A 4 -3.54 3.79 11.45
N ARG A 5 -3.93 3.47 12.69
CA ARG A 5 -3.29 2.42 13.48
C ARG A 5 -4.05 1.12 13.21
N TYR A 6 -3.60 0.37 12.20
CA TYR A 6 -4.15 -0.95 11.90
C TYR A 6 -3.85 -1.91 13.06
N THR A 7 -4.85 -2.73 13.40
CA THR A 7 -4.70 -3.75 14.45
C THR A 7 -3.69 -4.83 14.03
N PRO A 8 -3.05 -5.54 14.97
CA PRO A 8 -2.15 -6.63 14.65
C PRO A 8 -2.81 -7.71 13.78
N GLU A 9 -4.07 -8.06 14.06
CA GLU A 9 -4.82 -9.11 13.36
C GLU A 9 -5.05 -8.72 11.90
N PHE A 10 -5.38 -7.44 11.66
CA PHE A 10 -5.55 -6.92 10.31
C PHE A 10 -4.25 -6.99 9.49
N LYS A 11 -3.11 -6.67 10.13
CA LYS A 11 -1.80 -6.77 9.47
C LYS A 11 -1.43 -8.21 9.17
N ASP A 12 -1.70 -9.13 10.08
CA ASP A 12 -1.43 -10.56 9.90
C ASP A 12 -2.22 -11.12 8.72
N GLU A 13 -3.53 -10.82 8.65
CA GLU A 13 -4.37 -11.27 7.53
C GLU A 13 -3.88 -10.69 6.19
N ALA A 14 -3.54 -9.40 6.15
CA ALA A 14 -3.02 -8.77 4.95
C ALA A 14 -1.69 -9.39 4.48
N VAL A 15 -0.79 -9.73 5.42
CA VAL A 15 0.47 -10.41 5.10
C VAL A 15 0.22 -11.86 4.66
N ARG A 16 -0.69 -12.61 5.31
CA ARG A 16 -1.06 -13.97 4.90
C ARG A 16 -1.62 -14.02 3.48
N GLN A 17 -2.40 -13.04 3.06
CA GLN A 17 -2.91 -12.99 1.69
C GLN A 17 -1.76 -12.89 0.67
N VAL A 18 -0.70 -12.14 0.98
CA VAL A 18 0.47 -12.02 0.11
C VAL A 18 1.37 -13.25 0.19
N VAL A 19 1.62 -13.74 1.40
CA VAL A 19 2.64 -14.76 1.68
C VAL A 19 2.13 -16.18 1.51
N ASP A 20 0.94 -16.48 2.01
CA ASP A 20 0.37 -17.83 2.02
C ASP A 20 -0.48 -18.07 0.78
N ARG A 21 -1.28 -17.08 0.37
CA ARG A 21 -2.15 -17.19 -0.81
C ARG A 21 -1.47 -16.74 -2.10
N GLY A 22 -0.31 -16.10 -2.02
CA GLY A 22 0.48 -15.68 -3.18
C GLY A 22 -0.11 -14.49 -3.95
N TYR A 23 -1.03 -13.73 -3.36
CA TYR A 23 -1.57 -12.53 -4.01
C TYR A 23 -0.53 -11.42 -4.11
N SER A 24 -0.66 -10.57 -5.12
CA SER A 24 0.23 -9.42 -5.28
C SER A 24 -0.06 -8.37 -4.20
N VAL A 25 0.98 -7.64 -3.79
CA VAL A 25 0.83 -6.53 -2.82
C VAL A 25 -0.12 -5.46 -3.38
N ALA A 26 -0.10 -5.23 -4.69
CA ALA A 26 -1.01 -4.30 -5.36
C ALA A 26 -2.48 -4.70 -5.17
N GLU A 27 -2.82 -5.95 -5.50
CA GLU A 27 -4.19 -6.47 -5.39
C GLU A 27 -4.71 -6.43 -3.95
N VAL A 28 -3.90 -6.90 -2.99
CA VAL A 28 -4.29 -6.89 -1.57
C VAL A 28 -4.42 -5.46 -1.05
N SER A 29 -3.55 -4.54 -1.49
CA SER A 29 -3.62 -3.14 -1.07
C SER A 29 -4.89 -2.44 -1.55
N GLU A 30 -5.31 -2.71 -2.79
CA GLU A 30 -6.53 -2.14 -3.38
C GLU A 30 -7.77 -2.71 -2.71
N ARG A 31 -7.80 -4.03 -2.51
CA ARG A 31 -8.92 -4.72 -1.85
C ARG A 31 -9.12 -4.29 -0.40
N LEU A 32 -8.03 -4.12 0.36
CA LEU A 32 -8.09 -3.75 1.77
C LEU A 32 -8.11 -2.23 2.01
N GLY A 33 -7.99 -1.42 0.95
CA GLY A 33 -7.95 0.04 1.06
C GLY A 33 -6.71 0.55 1.83
N VAL A 34 -5.63 -0.22 1.85
CA VAL A 34 -4.38 0.14 2.54
C VAL A 34 -3.33 0.62 1.56
N SER A 35 -2.37 1.40 2.06
CA SER A 35 -1.25 1.79 1.21
C SER A 35 -0.38 0.57 0.90
N PRO A 36 0.00 0.36 -0.38
CA PRO A 36 0.96 -0.68 -0.77
C PRO A 36 2.24 -0.62 0.06
N HIS A 37 2.70 0.59 0.39
CA HIS A 37 3.89 0.82 1.21
C HIS A 37 3.78 0.22 2.62
N SER A 38 2.62 0.37 3.26
CA SER A 38 2.38 -0.22 4.58
C SER A 38 2.41 -1.74 4.49
N LEU A 39 1.79 -2.29 3.45
CA LEU A 39 1.73 -3.73 3.23
C LEU A 39 3.12 -4.32 2.93
N TYR A 40 3.94 -3.68 2.10
CA TYR A 40 5.35 -4.07 1.90
C TYR A 40 6.14 -4.07 3.22
N LYS A 41 5.95 -3.06 4.08
CA LYS A 41 6.61 -3.03 5.39
C LYS A 41 6.22 -4.21 6.27
N TRP A 42 4.94 -4.59 6.27
CA TRP A 42 4.46 -5.73 7.05
C TRP A 42 4.97 -7.05 6.49
N VAL A 43 4.92 -7.24 5.16
CA VAL A 43 5.45 -8.43 4.50
C VAL A 43 6.96 -8.57 4.75
N LYS A 44 7.73 -7.48 4.64
CA LYS A 44 9.17 -7.47 4.91
C LYS A 44 9.50 -7.80 6.37
N ALA A 45 8.66 -7.36 7.32
CA ALA A 45 8.84 -7.69 8.73
C ALA A 45 8.66 -9.20 9.01
N VAL A 46 7.92 -9.92 8.16
CA VAL A 46 7.66 -11.36 8.29
C VAL A 46 8.60 -12.20 7.41
N LYS A 47 9.05 -11.68 6.26
CA LYS A 47 10.00 -12.33 5.34
C LYS A 47 11.12 -11.37 4.90
N PRO A 48 12.27 -11.34 5.59
CA PRO A 48 13.39 -10.45 5.25
C PRO A 48 14.18 -10.88 3.99
N ASP A 49 13.96 -12.09 3.48
CA ASP A 49 14.86 -12.75 2.51
C ASP A 49 14.67 -12.34 1.03
N LYS A 50 13.64 -11.54 0.69
CA LYS A 50 13.36 -11.12 -0.71
C LYS A 50 13.38 -9.59 -0.89
N PRO A 51 14.56 -8.94 -0.89
CA PRO A 51 14.67 -7.48 -0.81
C PRO A 51 14.60 -6.73 -2.15
N GLU A 52 14.99 -7.32 -3.28
CA GLU A 52 15.39 -6.52 -4.45
C GLU A 52 14.25 -6.11 -5.39
N GLN A 53 13.28 -6.99 -5.64
CA GLN A 53 12.15 -6.67 -6.54
C GLN A 53 11.09 -5.75 -5.89
N GLN A 54 10.99 -5.75 -4.57
CA GLN A 54 9.93 -5.03 -3.85
C GLN A 54 10.24 -3.54 -3.63
N ALA A 55 11.52 -3.16 -3.59
CA ALA A 55 11.95 -1.78 -3.38
C ALA A 55 11.73 -0.88 -4.61
N SER A 56 11.82 -1.45 -5.81
CA SER A 56 11.57 -0.74 -7.07
C SER A 56 10.08 -0.44 -7.26
N GLU A 57 9.21 -1.40 -6.97
CA GLU A 57 7.74 -1.24 -6.98
C GLU A 57 7.29 -0.15 -6.00
N LEU A 58 7.93 -0.06 -4.82
CA LEU A 58 7.64 0.98 -3.85
C LEU A 58 7.94 2.40 -4.37
N THR A 59 9.00 2.53 -5.17
CA THR A 59 9.36 3.82 -5.79
C THR A 59 8.36 4.20 -6.88
N ALA A 60 7.95 3.23 -7.71
CA ALA A 60 6.92 3.44 -8.72
C ALA A 60 5.56 3.83 -8.10
N ALA A 61 5.13 3.12 -7.06
CA ALA A 61 3.88 3.40 -6.36
C ALA A 61 3.84 4.80 -5.70
N LYS A 62 4.98 5.30 -5.18
CA LYS A 62 5.07 6.66 -4.61
C LYS A 62 4.77 7.73 -5.67
N SER A 63 5.27 7.55 -6.89
CA SER A 63 5.02 8.44 -8.02
C SER A 63 3.54 8.48 -8.39
N GLU A 64 2.88 7.32 -8.43
CA GLU A 64 1.46 7.20 -8.75
C GLU A 64 0.57 7.85 -7.68
N VAL A 65 0.89 7.65 -6.39
CA VAL A 65 0.18 8.29 -5.28
C VAL A 65 0.29 9.81 -5.33
N LEU A 66 1.46 10.35 -5.69
CA LEU A 66 1.64 11.80 -5.86
C LEU A 66 0.79 12.34 -7.02
N LYS A 67 0.75 11.63 -8.16
CA LYS A 67 -0.12 11.99 -9.30
C LYS A 67 -1.59 11.94 -8.92
N LEU A 68 -2.05 10.88 -8.27
CA LEU A 68 -3.45 10.72 -7.84
C LEU A 68 -3.86 11.79 -6.81
N ARG A 69 -2.99 12.12 -5.84
CA ARG A 69 -3.22 13.23 -4.91
C ARG A 69 -3.31 14.58 -5.62
N ALA A 70 -2.47 14.82 -6.63
CA ALA A 70 -2.54 16.04 -7.44
C ALA A 70 -3.86 16.13 -8.23
N GLN A 71 -4.32 15.02 -8.81
CA GLN A 71 -5.59 14.94 -9.54
C GLN A 71 -6.80 15.16 -8.62
N LEU A 72 -6.82 14.53 -7.44
CA LEU A 72 -7.89 14.74 -6.45
C LEU A 72 -7.95 16.19 -5.97
N ARG A 73 -6.80 16.85 -5.80
CA ARG A 73 -6.76 18.28 -5.43
C ARG A 73 -7.33 19.18 -6.52
N ARG A 74 -7.13 18.82 -7.80
CA ARG A 74 -7.69 19.55 -8.95
C ARG A 74 -9.21 19.36 -9.03
N LYS A 75 -9.69 18.12 -8.90
CA LYS A 75 -11.12 17.78 -8.97
C LYS A 75 -11.93 18.34 -7.80
N LYS A 76 -11.35 18.39 -6.59
CA LYS A 76 -11.99 19.04 -5.43
C LYS A 76 -12.14 20.56 -5.60
N ARG A 77 -11.27 21.21 -6.38
CA ARG A 77 -11.38 22.66 -6.64
C ARG A 77 -12.40 23.00 -7.72
N SER A 78 -12.68 22.11 -8.67
CA SER A 78 -13.68 22.31 -9.72
C SER A 78 -15.11 21.95 -9.30
N ALA A 79 -15.30 21.29 -8.15
CA ALA A 79 -16.62 20.90 -7.62
C ALA A 79 -17.17 21.87 -6.57
N THR A 80 -16.46 22.98 -6.29
CA THR A 80 -16.86 24.02 -5.32
C THR A 80 -17.00 25.39 -6.00
N SER A 81 -17.18 25.42 -7.32
CA SER A 81 -17.51 26.62 -8.09
C SER A 81 -18.76 26.42 -8.91
#